data_AF-A0A5E6NVB9-F1
#
_entry.id   AF-A0A5E6NVB9-F1
#
_cell.length_a   1.000
_cell.length_b   1.000
_cell.length_c   1.000
_cell.angle_alpha   90.00
_cell.angle_beta   90.00
_cell.angle_gamma   90.00
#
_symmetry.space_group_name_H-M   'P 1'
#
loop_
_entity.id
_entity.type
_entity.pdbx_description
1 polymer ?
#
loop_
_entity_poly.entity_id
_entity_poly.type
_entity_poly.pdbx_seq_one_letter_code
_entity_poly.pdbx_strand_id
1 'polypeptide(L)'
;MFRHSSIQTPVIKPKISGKSIVAGGCVQLRWHLILIIALNILTKLGYKVEETPQKQCCGAIDQHLSANDEALQKIKKNIDAWHSFEVIISSTSGCGVM
;
A
#
# COMPACT_ATOMS: atom_id res chain seq x y z
N MET A 1 -29.38 0.92 -2.77
CA MET A 1 -27.99 0.79 -2.28
C MET A 1 -27.87 1.69 -1.05
N PHE A 2 -27.97 1.11 0.15
CA PHE A 2 -27.99 1.89 1.39
C PHE A 2 -26.58 2.41 1.69
N ARG A 3 -26.34 3.70 1.45
CA ARG A 3 -25.17 4.38 2.02
C ARG A 3 -25.43 4.53 3.52
N HIS A 4 -24.52 4.02 4.34
CA HIS A 4 -24.61 4.11 5.81
C HIS A 4 -24.48 5.56 6.34
N SER A 5 -24.20 6.55 5.48
CA SER A 5 -24.00 7.95 5.86
C SER A 5 -24.76 8.91 4.95
N SER A 6 -25.40 9.91 5.56
CA SER A 6 -26.05 11.05 4.89
C SER A 6 -25.08 12.15 4.48
N ILE A 7 -23.80 12.04 4.87
CA ILE A 7 -22.76 13.02 4.54
C ILE A 7 -22.46 12.95 3.04
N GLN A 8 -22.67 14.05 2.34
CA GLN A 8 -22.22 14.23 0.97
C GLN A 8 -20.84 14.90 0.97
N THR A 9 -19.80 14.14 0.65
CA THR A 9 -18.46 14.67 0.46
C THR A 9 -18.30 15.09 -1.00
N PRO A 10 -17.74 16.27 -1.31
CA PRO A 10 -17.47 16.67 -2.68
C PRO A 10 -16.54 15.67 -3.38
N VAL A 11 -16.84 15.36 -4.63
CA VAL A 11 -15.99 14.50 -5.46
C VAL A 11 -14.73 15.29 -5.82
N ILE A 12 -13.60 14.89 -5.24
CA ILE A 12 -12.29 15.49 -5.53
C ILE A 12 -11.80 14.92 -6.86
N LYS A 13 -11.40 15.78 -7.80
CA LYS A 13 -10.69 15.33 -9.00
C LYS A 13 -9.28 14.88 -8.62
N PRO A 14 -8.85 13.65 -8.97
CA PRO A 14 -7.52 13.18 -8.63
C PRO A 14 -6.46 14.08 -9.29
N LYS A 15 -5.56 14.64 -8.48
CA LYS A 15 -4.34 15.28 -8.99
C LYS A 15 -3.32 14.18 -9.23
N ILE A 16 -3.25 13.73 -10.46
CA ILE A 16 -2.33 12.67 -10.88
C ILE A 16 -0.93 13.30 -10.99
N SER A 17 -0.01 12.87 -10.13
CA SER A 17 1.40 13.25 -10.20
C SER A 17 2.25 12.05 -9.81
N GLY A 18 3.30 11.83 -10.58
CA GLY A 18 4.38 10.93 -10.23
C GLY A 18 4.13 9.44 -10.39
N LYS A 19 5.18 8.65 -10.16
CA LYS A 19 5.10 7.18 -10.10
C LYS A 19 4.72 6.74 -8.69
N SER A 20 3.72 5.87 -8.60
CA SER A 20 3.20 5.36 -7.33
C SER A 20 3.40 3.86 -7.22
N ILE A 21 3.60 3.36 -6.01
CA ILE A 21 3.61 1.93 -5.71
C ILE A 21 2.49 1.55 -4.76
N VAL A 22 1.94 0.36 -4.93
CA VAL A 22 0.96 -0.23 -4.01
C VAL A 22 1.63 -1.37 -3.24
N ALA A 23 1.69 -1.25 -1.91
CA ALA A 23 2.26 -2.25 -1.02
C ALA A 23 1.43 -3.55 -1.05
N GLY A 24 2.03 -4.63 -1.54
CA GLY A 24 1.33 -5.88 -1.82
C GLY A 24 0.88 -6.71 -0.62
N GLY A 25 1.33 -6.38 0.60
CA GLY A 25 1.19 -7.25 1.75
C GLY A 25 2.04 -8.52 1.63
N CYS A 26 2.15 -9.29 2.71
CA CYS A 26 3.04 -10.46 2.75
C CYS A 26 2.42 -11.74 3.33
N VAL A 27 1.22 -11.64 3.92
CA VAL A 27 0.54 -12.75 4.62
C VAL A 27 -0.67 -13.15 3.79
N GLN A 28 -0.89 -14.44 3.53
CA GLN A 28 -2.06 -15.06 2.86
C GLN A 28 -2.36 -14.68 1.39
N LEU A 29 -2.78 -15.67 0.59
CA LEU A 29 -3.10 -15.53 -0.84
C LEU A 29 -4.26 -14.57 -1.15
N ARG A 30 -5.24 -14.43 -0.24
CA ARG A 30 -6.41 -13.57 -0.46
C ARG A 30 -6.07 -12.08 -0.57
N TRP A 31 -4.90 -11.68 -0.05
CA TRP A 31 -4.46 -10.29 -0.08
C TRP A 31 -3.95 -9.87 -1.47
N HIS A 32 -3.49 -10.82 -2.27
CA HIS A 32 -3.13 -10.56 -3.66
C HIS A 32 -4.33 -10.12 -4.52
N LEU A 33 -5.54 -10.62 -4.23
CA LEU A 33 -6.75 -10.16 -4.93
C LEU A 33 -7.07 -8.69 -4.60
N ILE A 34 -6.91 -8.29 -3.33
CA ILE A 34 -7.14 -6.90 -2.90
C ILE A 34 -6.14 -5.96 -3.59
N LEU A 35 -4.88 -6.37 -3.67
CA LEU A 35 -3.84 -5.63 -4.39
C LEU A 35 -4.22 -5.44 -5.87
N ILE A 36 -4.59 -6.52 -6.57
CA ILE A 36 -5.00 -6.44 -7.99
C ILE A 36 -6.19 -5.49 -8.16
N ILE A 37 -7.19 -5.58 -7.28
CA ILE A 37 -8.35 -4.69 -7.31
C ILE A 37 -7.93 -3.23 -7.09
N ALA A 38 -7.05 -2.96 -6.13
CA ALA A 38 -6.53 -1.62 -5.87
C ALA A 38 -5.78 -1.06 -7.08
N LEU A 39 -4.87 -1.84 -7.68
CA LEU A 39 -4.15 -1.47 -8.90
C LEU A 39 -5.12 -1.12 -10.04
N ASN A 40 -6.14 -1.96 -10.25
CA ASN A 40 -7.15 -1.73 -11.29
C ASN A 40 -7.96 -0.45 -11.06
N ILE A 41 -8.39 -0.19 -9.82
CA ILE A 41 -9.13 1.03 -9.47
C ILE A 41 -8.26 2.26 -9.69
N LEU A 42 -7.02 2.25 -9.18
CA LEU A 42 -6.09 3.38 -9.29
C LEU A 42 -5.72 3.65 -10.75
N THR A 43 -5.49 2.60 -11.54
CA THR A 43 -5.24 2.70 -12.99
C THR A 43 -6.44 3.33 -13.71
N LYS A 44 -7.67 2.89 -13.40
CA LYS A 44 -8.90 3.49 -13.96
C LYS A 44 -9.09 4.95 -13.58
N LEU A 45 -8.57 5.37 -12.42
CA LEU A 45 -8.57 6.76 -11.96
C LEU A 45 -7.43 7.59 -12.57
N GLY A 46 -6.59 6.99 -13.41
CA GLY A 46 -5.50 7.67 -14.15
C GLY A 46 -4.16 7.70 -13.41
N TYR A 47 -4.01 7.00 -12.28
CA TYR A 47 -2.73 6.93 -11.59
C TYR A 47 -1.75 6.00 -12.31
N LYS A 48 -0.47 6.39 -12.33
CA LYS A 48 0.64 5.51 -12.73
C LYS A 48 1.07 4.68 -11.52
N VAL A 49 0.44 3.52 -11.35
CA VAL A 49 0.70 2.62 -10.23
C VAL A 49 1.35 1.33 -10.68
N GLU A 50 2.26 0.83 -9.86
CA GLU A 50 2.81 -0.51 -9.97
C GLU A 50 2.84 -1.22 -8.62
N GLU A 51 3.00 -2.52 -8.62
CA GLU A 51 3.23 -3.28 -7.39
C GLU A 51 4.62 -2.96 -6.84
N THR A 52 4.77 -2.92 -5.51
CA THR A 52 6.08 -2.74 -4.87
C THR A 52 7.09 -3.80 -5.33
N PRO A 53 8.34 -3.44 -5.65
CA PRO A 53 9.40 -4.41 -5.98
C PRO A 53 9.95 -5.16 -4.75
N GLN A 54 9.20 -5.18 -3.64
CA GLN A 54 9.66 -5.73 -2.37
C GLN A 54 9.89 -7.25 -2.48
N LYS A 55 11.02 -7.72 -1.96
CA LYS A 55 11.39 -9.15 -1.94
C LYS A 55 11.07 -9.83 -0.61
N GLN A 56 10.63 -9.05 0.37
CA GLN A 56 10.38 -9.47 1.74
C GLN A 56 9.16 -8.72 2.30
N CYS A 57 8.62 -9.20 3.42
CA CYS A 57 7.56 -8.51 4.13
C CYS A 57 8.00 -7.13 4.65
N CYS A 58 7.03 -6.24 4.86
CA CYS A 58 7.22 -4.90 5.41
C CYS A 58 7.70 -4.84 6.88
N GLY A 59 7.74 -5.96 7.60
CA GLY A 59 8.19 -6.01 9.01
C GLY A 59 7.07 -5.93 10.05
N ALA A 60 5.81 -5.76 9.65
CA ALA A 60 4.68 -5.66 10.58
C ALA A 60 4.51 -6.89 11.49
N ILE A 61 4.83 -8.09 11.02
CA ILE A 61 4.80 -9.31 11.85
C ILE A 61 5.90 -9.26 12.90
N ASP A 62 7.11 -8.89 12.52
CA ASP A 62 8.25 -8.76 13.44
C ASP A 62 7.92 -7.76 14.55
N GLN A 63 7.27 -6.65 14.19
CA GLN A 63 6.77 -5.66 15.13
C GLN A 63 5.77 -6.26 16.14
N HIS A 64 4.83 -7.11 15.70
CA HIS A 64 3.90 -7.82 16.59
C HIS A 64 4.59 -8.83 17.51
N LEU A 65 5.72 -9.40 17.08
CA LEU A 65 6.51 -10.36 17.85
C LEU A 65 7.56 -9.68 18.74
N SER A 66 7.48 -8.36 18.94
CA SER A 66 8.45 -7.55 19.70
C SER A 66 9.87 -7.53 19.12
N ALA A 67 10.05 -7.98 17.88
CA ALA A 67 11.29 -7.94 17.11
C ALA A 67 11.40 -6.60 16.36
N ASN A 68 11.50 -5.52 17.15
CA ASN A 68 11.42 -4.13 16.65
C ASN A 68 12.61 -3.77 15.73
N ASP A 69 13.81 -4.25 16.06
CA ASP A 69 15.01 -3.96 15.28
C ASP A 69 14.94 -4.63 13.90
N GLU A 70 14.45 -5.87 13.85
CA GLU A 70 14.22 -6.62 12.62
C GLU A 70 13.12 -5.97 11.78
N ALA A 71 12.04 -5.51 12.40
CA ALA A 71 10.96 -4.78 11.74
C ALA A 71 11.50 -3.51 11.07
N LEU A 72 12.30 -2.73 11.81
CA LEU A 72 12.91 -1.49 11.32
C LEU A 72 13.90 -1.75 10.17
N GLN A 73 14.72 -2.80 10.27
CA GLN A 73 15.64 -3.17 9.21
C GLN A 73 14.90 -3.59 7.93
N LYS A 74 13.79 -4.32 8.06
CA LYS A 74 12.97 -4.75 6.92
C LYS A 74 12.32 -3.57 6.21
N ILE A 75 11.67 -2.66 6.94
CA ILE A 75 11.01 -1.51 6.32
C ILE A 75 12.03 -0.56 5.67
N LYS A 76 13.20 -0.34 6.29
CA LYS A 76 14.29 0.47 5.68
C LYS A 76 14.74 -0.11 4.35
N LYS A 77 15.06 -1.41 4.30
CA LYS A 77 15.44 -2.10 3.05
C LYS A 77 14.37 -1.99 1.97
N ASN A 78 13.09 -2.01 2.36
CA ASN A 78 11.99 -1.84 1.42
C ASN A 78 11.92 -0.40 0.90
N ILE A 79 11.99 0.61 1.78
CA ILE A 79 12.02 2.03 1.40
C ILE A 79 13.21 2.34 0.50
N ASP A 80 14.39 1.76 0.80
CA ASP A 80 15.57 1.89 -0.07
C ASP A 80 15.29 1.35 -1.48
N ALA A 81 14.55 0.24 -1.61
CA ALA A 81 14.13 -0.28 -2.91
C ALA A 81 13.03 0.55 -3.60
N TRP A 82 12.39 1.45 -2.87
CA TRP A 82 11.27 2.29 -3.33
C TRP A 82 11.67 3.74 -3.62
N HIS A 83 12.95 4.08 -3.48
CA HIS A 83 13.43 5.47 -3.52
C HIS A 83 13.08 6.23 -4.83
N SER A 84 12.75 5.52 -5.92
CA SER A 84 12.39 6.10 -7.22
C SER A 84 10.90 6.44 -7.37
N PHE A 85 10.08 6.16 -6.37
CA PHE A 85 8.65 6.40 -6.37
C PHE A 85 8.28 7.58 -5.48
N GLU A 86 7.29 8.35 -5.90
CA GLU A 86 6.86 9.58 -5.21
C GLU A 86 5.75 9.31 -4.18
N VAL A 87 5.01 8.21 -4.36
CA VAL A 87 3.85 7.89 -3.53
C VAL A 87 3.85 6.40 -3.20
N ILE A 88 3.70 6.10 -1.91
CA ILE A 88 3.47 4.75 -1.40
C ILE A 88 2.01 4.66 -0.98
N ILE A 89 1.29 3.70 -1.57
CA ILE A 89 -0.11 3.42 -1.27
C ILE A 89 -0.15 2.07 -0.56
N SER A 90 -0.87 1.98 0.56
CA SER A 90 -1.14 0.70 1.20
C SER A 90 -2.63 0.40 1.20
N SER A 91 -3.00 -0.79 0.72
CA SER A 91 -4.33 -1.38 0.93
C SER A 91 -4.34 -2.38 2.08
N THR A 92 -3.24 -2.46 2.85
CA THR A 92 -3.06 -3.40 3.97
C THR A 92 -2.80 -2.62 5.25
N SER A 93 -3.51 -2.96 6.33
CA SER A 93 -3.40 -2.24 7.60
C SER A 93 -1.99 -2.36 8.20
N GLY A 94 -1.41 -3.56 8.20
CA GLY A 94 -0.08 -3.82 8.78
C GLY A 94 1.03 -3.03 8.10
N CYS A 95 1.17 -3.12 6.77
CA CYS A 95 2.24 -2.38 6.09
C CYS A 95 2.00 -0.86 6.05
N GLY A 96 0.77 -0.39 6.28
CA GLY A 96 0.46 1.03 6.33
C GLY A 96 0.88 1.73 7.63
N VAL A 97 1.26 0.99 8.67
CA VAL A 97 1.71 1.53 9.97
C VAL A 97 3.20 1.28 10.26
N MET A 98 3.94 0.78 9.26
CA MET A 98 5.39 0.57 9.33
C MET A 98 6.19 1.76 8.81
#